data_AF-A0A7L4D6Q6-F1
#
_entry.id   AF-A0A7L4D6Q6-F1
#
_cell.length_a   1.000
_cell.length_b   1.000
_cell.length_c   1.000
_cell.angle_alpha   90.00
_cell.angle_beta   90.00
_cell.angle_gamma   90.00
#
_symmetry.space_group_name_H-M   'P 1'
#
loop_
_entity.id
_entity.type
_entity.pdbx_description
1 polymer ?
#
loop_
_entity_poly.entity_id
_entity_poly.type
_entity_poly.pdbx_seq_one_letter_code
_entity_poly.pdbx_strand_id
1 'polypeptide(L)'
;GVTRLLLTRIPFFKEIIVSSFACDSCSWSNTEIQSAGRIQEQGVRYTLAVTSRQDMNREVVKTDCAMARIPELDFEIPAFTQKGVLTTIEGIIDRAVAGLEQDQPVRRATDEEVASKIEEFIGKLKQLKEVHSSFTFILDDPSGNSFVENPRAPQKDDALVVTHYRRTPQQAAMLGLEGEEPEDKPADSAEDLRNEVLQFNTNCPECNAPASTNMKLVQIPHFKEVIIMATNCDSCGHRTNEVKSGGAIEPQGTRITLRITDPSDMTRDVLKSETCSVEIPELEFELGMGALGGKFTTLEGLLKDIRDLVERNPFTLGDSSTPGKAEKLQEFVGKLQEIIEGKAEVHFIMDDPAGNSYLQNVYAPEEDPELTVERYERTFEQNEDLGLNDMKTEGYEPEGSPGR
;
A
#
# COMPACT_ATOMS: atom_id res chain seq x y z
N GLY A 1 -1.57 8.91 -25.38
CA GLY A 1 -0.23 8.45 -24.98
C GLY A 1 -0.35 7.18 -24.16
N VAL A 2 0.73 6.44 -24.03
CA VAL A 2 0.86 5.19 -23.28
C VAL A 2 1.81 5.42 -22.12
N THR A 3 1.38 5.10 -20.89
CA THR A 3 2.25 5.06 -19.71
C THR A 3 2.71 3.63 -19.46
N ARG A 4 4.01 3.39 -19.43
CA ARG A 4 4.61 2.11 -19.07
C ARG A 4 5.13 2.22 -17.64
N LEU A 5 4.61 1.39 -16.75
CA LEU A 5 5.12 1.26 -15.38
C LEU A 5 6.14 0.12 -15.34
N LEU A 6 7.36 0.43 -14.92
CA LEU A 6 8.42 -0.53 -14.68
C LEU A 6 8.72 -0.53 -13.18
N LEU A 7 8.25 -1.56 -12.48
CA LEU A 7 8.65 -1.82 -11.10
C LEU A 7 10.01 -2.53 -11.13
N THR A 8 11.04 -1.89 -10.61
CA THR A 8 12.38 -2.46 -10.56
C THR A 8 13.04 -2.24 -9.20
N ARG A 9 13.90 -3.19 -8.83
CA ARG A 9 14.79 -3.07 -7.67
C ARG A 9 16.19 -2.76 -8.18
N ILE A 10 16.70 -1.58 -7.88
CA ILE A 10 18.09 -1.21 -8.17
C ILE A 10 18.92 -1.59 -6.92
N PRO A 11 20.11 -2.21 -7.07
CA PRO A 11 21.01 -2.42 -5.94
C PRO A 11 21.19 -1.12 -5.15
N PHE A 12 21.14 -1.18 -3.82
CA PHE A 12 21.13 -0.02 -2.89
C PHE A 12 19.81 0.77 -2.77
N PHE A 13 18.73 0.34 -3.44
CA PHE A 13 17.39 0.94 -3.33
C PHE A 13 16.30 -0.08 -2.94
N LYS A 14 15.30 0.40 -2.17
CA LYS A 14 13.99 -0.25 -2.05
C LYS A 14 13.12 0.07 -3.29
N GLU A 15 12.05 -0.68 -3.49
CA GLU A 15 11.23 -0.73 -4.72
C GLU A 15 10.97 0.64 -5.39
N ILE A 16 11.29 0.74 -6.68
CA ILE A 16 11.14 1.96 -7.49
C ILE A 16 10.14 1.70 -8.61
N ILE A 17 9.20 2.62 -8.82
CA ILE A 17 8.29 2.63 -9.96
C ILE A 17 8.79 3.67 -10.96
N VAL A 18 9.25 3.21 -12.11
CA VAL A 18 9.55 4.10 -13.25
C VAL A 18 8.31 4.17 -14.14
N SER A 19 7.71 5.35 -14.24
CA SER A 19 6.54 5.65 -15.06
C SER A 19 6.96 6.39 -16.32
N SER A 20 7.02 5.68 -17.44
CA SER A 20 7.40 6.24 -18.74
C SER A 20 6.15 6.49 -19.59
N PHE A 21 5.75 7.74 -19.74
CA PHE A 21 4.69 8.18 -20.66
C PHE A 21 5.28 8.53 -22.04
N ALA A 22 4.63 8.08 -23.11
CA ALA A 22 4.92 8.50 -24.48
C ALA A 22 3.61 8.75 -25.26
N CYS A 23 3.52 9.86 -25.98
CA CYS A 23 2.36 10.17 -26.82
C CYS A 23 2.71 10.17 -28.30
N ASP A 24 2.19 9.19 -29.04
CA ASP A 24 2.43 9.04 -30.48
C ASP A 24 1.85 10.19 -31.32
N SER A 25 0.87 10.92 -30.79
CA SER A 25 0.18 12.00 -31.52
C SER A 25 0.89 13.36 -31.42
N CYS A 26 1.64 13.62 -30.34
CA CYS A 26 2.34 14.90 -30.13
C CYS A 26 3.84 14.75 -29.85
N SER A 27 4.37 13.53 -29.93
CA SER A 27 5.78 13.17 -29.64
C SER A 27 6.29 13.56 -28.26
N TRP A 28 5.39 13.93 -27.33
CA TRP A 28 5.76 14.24 -25.96
C TRP A 28 6.03 12.93 -25.19
N SER A 29 7.16 12.89 -24.50
CA SER A 29 7.52 11.77 -23.62
C SER A 29 7.99 12.31 -22.27
N ASN A 30 7.72 11.53 -21.22
CA ASN A 30 8.05 11.89 -19.86
C ASN A 30 8.37 10.61 -19.07
N THR A 31 9.44 10.63 -18.30
CA THR A 31 9.81 9.53 -17.42
C THR A 31 9.82 10.06 -15.99
N GLU A 32 8.85 9.62 -15.21
CA GLU A 32 8.72 9.95 -13.79
C GLU A 32 9.20 8.77 -12.97
N ILE A 33 9.86 9.06 -11.85
CA ILE A 33 10.15 8.04 -10.84
C ILE A 33 9.29 8.30 -9.64
N GLN A 34 8.55 7.28 -9.23
CA GLN A 34 7.84 7.22 -7.97
C GLN A 34 8.56 6.21 -7.09
N SER A 35 9.00 6.65 -5.92
CA SER A 35 9.52 5.71 -4.92
C SER A 35 8.33 4.98 -4.32
N ALA A 36 8.25 3.65 -4.51
CA ALA A 36 7.28 2.80 -3.81
C ALA A 36 7.81 2.35 -2.43
N GLY A 37 9.09 2.58 -2.17
CA GLY A 37 9.70 2.35 -0.87
C GLY A 37 9.10 3.24 0.22
N ARG A 38 8.89 2.66 1.42
CA ARG A 38 8.64 3.42 2.65
C ARG A 38 9.68 4.52 2.80
N ILE A 39 9.28 5.67 3.34
CA ILE A 39 10.21 6.74 3.74
C ILE A 39 11.31 6.12 4.61
N GLN A 40 12.57 6.45 4.35
CA GLN A 40 13.68 5.88 5.13
C GLN A 40 13.67 6.42 6.56
N GLU A 41 14.33 5.70 7.48
CA GLU A 41 14.44 6.11 8.88
C GLU A 41 15.12 7.48 9.04
N GLN A 42 16.08 7.79 8.17
CA GLN A 42 16.86 9.02 8.18
C GLN A 42 16.75 9.76 6.86
N GLY A 43 16.74 11.09 6.94
CA GLY A 43 16.94 11.93 5.76
C GLY A 43 18.39 11.84 5.28
N VAL A 44 18.61 12.11 4.00
CA VAL A 44 19.94 12.06 3.39
C VAL A 44 20.28 13.40 2.76
N ARG A 45 21.53 13.83 2.94
CA ARG A 45 22.10 14.97 2.23
C ARG A 45 23.38 14.54 1.53
N TYR A 46 23.38 14.70 0.22
CA TYR A 46 24.53 14.55 -0.65
C TYR A 46 25.17 15.92 -0.87
N THR A 47 26.46 16.03 -0.62
CA THR A 47 27.27 17.22 -0.92
C THR A 47 28.39 16.80 -1.84
N LEU A 48 28.29 17.17 -3.11
CA LEU A 48 29.26 16.82 -4.15
C LEU A 48 30.09 18.05 -4.54
N ALA A 49 31.40 17.92 -4.46
CA ALA A 49 32.32 18.85 -5.10
C ALA A 49 32.48 18.49 -6.59
N VAL A 50 31.83 19.25 -7.46
CA VAL A 50 31.92 19.07 -8.91
C VAL A 50 33.21 19.70 -9.39
N THR A 51 34.18 18.87 -9.81
CA THR A 51 35.51 19.31 -10.24
C THR A 51 35.84 18.94 -11.68
N SER A 52 35.13 17.97 -12.25
CA SER A 52 35.37 17.44 -13.57
C SER A 52 34.08 17.32 -14.39
N ARG A 53 34.19 17.27 -15.72
CA ARG A 53 33.06 16.92 -16.58
C ARG A 53 32.51 15.52 -16.32
N GLN A 54 33.31 14.61 -15.75
CA GLN A 54 32.81 13.29 -15.37
C GLN A 54 31.80 13.37 -14.22
N ASP A 55 31.98 14.33 -13.30
CA ASP A 55 31.03 14.56 -12.21
C ASP A 55 29.68 15.03 -12.73
N MET A 56 29.65 15.79 -13.83
CA MET A 56 28.41 16.25 -14.48
C MET A 56 27.55 15.09 -15.01
N ASN A 57 28.19 13.97 -15.36
CA ASN A 57 27.54 12.79 -15.92
C ASN A 57 27.01 11.81 -14.87
N ARG A 58 27.26 12.07 -13.57
CA ARG A 58 26.78 11.21 -12.49
C ARG A 58 25.27 11.13 -12.52
N GLU A 59 24.73 9.92 -12.43
CA GLU A 59 23.30 9.69 -12.31
C GLU A 59 22.78 10.24 -10.98
N VAL A 60 21.66 10.94 -11.03
CA VAL A 60 20.98 11.55 -9.90
C VAL A 60 19.53 11.11 -9.92
N VAL A 61 19.11 10.47 -8.83
CA VAL A 61 17.69 10.28 -8.51
C VAL A 61 17.31 11.43 -7.59
N LYS A 62 16.50 12.35 -8.10
CA LYS A 62 15.93 13.43 -7.31
C LYS A 62 14.46 13.09 -7.04
N THR A 63 14.06 12.98 -5.78
CA THR A 63 12.65 12.85 -5.39
C THR A 63 11.92 14.20 -5.44
N ASP A 64 10.60 14.16 -5.31
CA ASP A 64 9.76 15.36 -5.22
C ASP A 64 10.02 16.17 -3.94
N CYS A 65 10.21 15.50 -2.81
CA CYS A 65 10.55 16.10 -1.52
C CYS A 65 12.01 16.55 -1.39
N ALA A 66 12.87 16.23 -2.36
CA ALA A 66 14.26 16.67 -2.36
C ALA A 66 14.44 18.11 -2.84
N MET A 67 15.37 18.78 -2.17
CA MET A 67 15.82 20.13 -2.47
C MET A 67 17.22 20.08 -3.08
N ALA A 68 17.41 20.76 -4.21
CA ALA A 68 18.71 20.85 -4.88
C ALA A 68 19.26 22.27 -4.78
N ARG A 69 20.55 22.43 -4.46
CA ARG A 69 21.19 23.73 -4.27
C ARG A 69 22.58 23.79 -4.89
N ILE A 70 22.93 24.96 -5.42
CA ILE A 70 24.28 25.35 -5.82
C ILE A 70 24.63 26.65 -5.09
N PRO A 71 25.28 26.56 -3.91
CA PRO A 71 25.53 27.72 -3.04
C PRO A 71 26.33 28.83 -3.72
N GLU A 72 27.27 28.50 -4.61
CA GLU A 72 28.12 29.49 -5.28
C GLU A 72 27.35 30.41 -6.23
N LEU A 73 26.14 30.03 -6.65
CA LEU A 73 25.24 30.84 -7.45
C LEU A 73 23.98 31.30 -6.70
N ASP A 74 23.88 31.04 -5.39
CA ASP A 74 22.62 31.20 -4.64
C ASP A 74 21.41 30.55 -5.36
N PHE A 75 21.67 29.42 -6.03
CA PHE A 75 20.66 28.69 -6.78
C PHE A 75 20.01 27.62 -5.90
N GLU A 76 18.68 27.61 -5.88
CA GLU A 76 17.90 26.64 -5.12
C GLU A 76 16.67 26.19 -5.93
N ILE A 77 16.46 24.87 -5.98
CA ILE A 77 15.22 24.23 -6.40
C ILE A 77 14.55 23.68 -5.14
N PRO A 78 13.50 24.35 -4.63
CA PRO A 78 12.80 23.91 -3.43
C PRO A 78 12.10 22.56 -3.61
N ALA A 79 11.86 21.87 -2.50
CA ALA A 79 11.04 20.65 -2.47
C ALA A 79 9.63 20.89 -3.05
N PHE A 80 9.03 19.86 -3.64
CA PHE A 80 7.69 19.83 -4.27
C PHE A 80 7.47 20.76 -5.47
N THR A 81 8.49 21.50 -5.90
CA THR A 81 8.42 22.31 -7.13
C THR A 81 8.54 21.47 -8.40
N GLN A 82 9.17 20.30 -8.29
CA GLN A 82 9.42 19.39 -9.39
C GLN A 82 9.11 17.95 -8.95
N LYS A 83 8.55 17.16 -9.87
CA LYS A 83 8.33 15.73 -9.67
C LYS A 83 9.65 14.95 -9.61
N GLY A 84 9.57 13.75 -9.05
CA GLY A 84 10.68 12.80 -9.01
C GLY A 84 11.23 12.45 -10.39
N VAL A 85 12.55 12.52 -10.57
CA VAL A 85 13.24 12.31 -11.84
C VAL A 85 14.55 11.54 -11.64
N LEU A 86 14.84 10.62 -12.56
CA LEU A 86 16.20 10.10 -12.80
C LEU A 86 16.84 10.91 -13.92
N THR A 87 17.94 11.56 -13.61
CA THR A 87 18.65 12.44 -14.53
C THR A 87 20.14 12.43 -14.20
N THR A 88 20.90 13.40 -14.71
CA THR A 88 22.29 13.64 -14.32
C THR A 88 22.40 15.03 -13.71
N ILE A 89 23.56 15.36 -13.13
CA ILE A 89 23.81 16.71 -12.63
C ILE A 89 23.68 17.74 -13.75
N GLU A 90 24.21 17.42 -14.95
CA GLU A 90 24.01 18.22 -16.15
C GLU A 90 22.52 18.37 -16.48
N GLY A 91 21.76 17.27 -16.43
CA GLY A 91 20.32 17.29 -16.73
C GLY A 91 19.50 18.16 -15.78
N ILE A 92 19.88 18.25 -14.49
CA ILE A 92 19.24 19.18 -13.52
C ILE A 92 19.48 20.63 -13.93
N ILE A 93 20.73 20.97 -14.30
CA ILE A 93 21.10 22.33 -14.72
C ILE A 93 20.41 22.69 -16.04
N ASP A 94 20.40 21.78 -17.02
CA ASP A 94 19.74 22.01 -18.31
C ASP A 94 18.24 22.23 -18.16
N ARG A 95 17.59 21.45 -17.27
CA ARG A 95 16.17 21.65 -16.96
C ARG A 95 15.92 23.00 -16.30
N ALA A 96 16.78 23.43 -15.38
CA ALA A 96 16.68 24.74 -14.74
C ALA A 96 16.84 25.88 -15.77
N VAL A 97 17.83 25.76 -16.67
CA VAL A 97 18.06 26.70 -17.76
C VAL A 97 16.84 26.77 -18.69
N ALA A 98 16.33 25.64 -19.14
CA ALA A 98 15.16 25.58 -20.02
C ALA A 98 13.91 26.21 -19.36
N GLY A 99 13.68 25.94 -18.07
CA GLY A 99 12.57 26.53 -17.32
C GLY A 99 12.68 28.05 -17.15
N LEU A 100 13.89 28.58 -16.99
CA LEU A 100 14.12 30.03 -16.93
C LEU A 100 14.01 30.68 -18.32
N GLU A 101 14.49 30.01 -19.38
CA GLU A 101 14.48 30.52 -20.76
C GLU A 101 13.09 30.55 -21.40
N GLN A 102 12.22 29.57 -21.11
CA GLN A 102 10.94 29.40 -21.80
C GLN A 102 10.07 30.67 -21.79
N ASP A 103 10.03 31.36 -20.65
CA ASP A 103 9.18 32.56 -20.47
C ASP A 103 9.94 33.89 -20.71
N GLN A 104 11.22 33.86 -21.08
CA GLN A 104 12.00 35.07 -21.36
C GLN A 104 11.37 35.99 -22.43
N PRO A 105 10.77 35.49 -23.54
CA PRO A 105 10.12 36.36 -24.52
C PRO A 105 8.98 37.19 -23.93
N VAL A 106 8.20 36.60 -23.02
CA VAL A 106 7.10 37.28 -22.32
C VAL A 106 7.64 38.26 -21.29
N ARG A 107 8.68 37.87 -20.53
CA ARG A 107 9.33 38.74 -19.54
C ARG A 107 9.94 39.97 -20.19
N ARG A 108 10.64 39.85 -21.33
CA ARG A 108 11.18 41.00 -22.08
C ARG A 108 10.11 42.02 -22.51
N ALA A 109 8.89 41.57 -22.79
CA ALA A 109 7.79 42.45 -23.18
C ALA A 109 7.13 43.14 -21.98
N THR A 110 7.25 42.58 -20.78
CA THR A 110 6.56 43.06 -19.56
C THR A 110 7.50 43.84 -18.64
N ASP A 111 8.71 43.32 -18.42
CA ASP A 111 9.73 43.87 -17.53
C ASP A 111 11.13 43.50 -18.07
N GLU A 112 11.75 44.47 -18.75
CA GLU A 112 13.07 44.31 -19.38
C GLU A 112 14.20 44.18 -18.34
N GLU A 113 14.07 44.81 -17.16
CA GLU A 113 15.09 44.76 -16.12
C GLU A 113 15.16 43.36 -15.48
N VAL A 114 14.01 42.77 -15.18
CA VAL A 114 13.92 41.39 -14.67
C VAL A 114 14.42 40.39 -15.72
N ALA A 115 14.04 40.58 -16.98
CA ALA A 115 14.49 39.72 -18.07
C ALA A 115 16.02 39.74 -18.23
N SER A 116 16.65 40.92 -18.08
CA SER A 116 18.11 41.06 -18.15
C SER A 116 18.83 40.34 -17.01
N LYS A 117 18.33 40.44 -15.77
CA LYS A 117 18.89 39.74 -14.60
C LYS A 117 18.77 38.22 -14.73
N ILE A 118 17.64 37.72 -15.23
CA ILE A 118 17.43 36.28 -15.48
C ILE A 118 18.37 35.79 -16.58
N GLU A 119 18.60 36.58 -17.62
CA GLU A 119 19.51 36.21 -18.71
C GLU A 119 20.97 36.15 -18.26
N GLU A 120 21.41 37.08 -17.41
CA GLU A 120 22.72 37.00 -16.75
C GLU A 120 22.84 35.71 -15.91
N PHE A 121 21.78 35.37 -15.16
CA PHE A 121 21.75 34.17 -14.33
C PHE A 121 21.78 32.87 -15.14
N ILE A 122 21.02 32.80 -16.24
CA ILE A 122 21.08 31.70 -17.20
C ILE A 122 22.50 31.56 -17.76
N GLY A 123 23.17 32.68 -18.04
CA GLY A 123 24.59 32.69 -18.43
C GLY A 123 25.49 32.03 -17.39
N LYS A 124 25.30 32.34 -16.11
CA LYS A 124 26.06 31.72 -14.99
C LYS A 124 25.80 30.22 -14.90
N LEU A 125 24.55 29.77 -15.02
CA LEU A 125 24.20 28.34 -15.02
C LEU A 125 24.83 27.59 -16.20
N LYS A 126 24.83 28.18 -17.41
CA LYS A 126 25.48 27.59 -18.58
C LYS A 126 27.00 27.50 -18.42
N GLN A 127 27.62 28.47 -17.75
CA GLN A 127 29.07 28.44 -17.47
C GLN A 127 29.46 27.30 -16.51
N LEU A 128 28.58 26.87 -15.61
CA LEU A 128 28.85 25.72 -14.73
C LEU A 128 29.08 24.42 -15.52
N LYS A 129 28.43 24.28 -16.69
CA LYS A 129 28.59 23.09 -17.56
C LYS A 129 30.00 22.93 -18.12
N GLU A 130 30.72 24.04 -18.29
CA GLU A 130 32.10 24.01 -18.79
C GLU A 130 33.09 23.58 -17.71
N VAL A 131 32.68 23.59 -16.44
CA VAL A 131 33.50 23.21 -15.27
C VAL A 131 34.85 23.95 -15.23
N HIS A 132 34.87 25.23 -15.61
CA HIS A 132 36.06 26.07 -15.50
C HIS A 132 36.48 26.32 -14.04
N SER A 133 35.51 26.31 -13.13
CA SER A 133 35.67 26.47 -11.69
C SER A 133 34.82 25.42 -10.99
N SER A 134 35.37 24.81 -9.94
CA SER A 134 34.65 23.84 -9.12
C SER A 134 33.49 24.50 -8.39
N PHE A 135 32.38 23.79 -8.26
CA PHE A 135 31.22 24.23 -7.49
C PHE A 135 30.65 23.09 -6.66
N THR A 136 29.79 23.42 -5.72
CA THR A 136 29.18 22.45 -4.81
C THR A 136 27.75 22.18 -5.25
N PHE A 137 27.43 20.91 -5.49
CA PHE A 137 26.06 20.47 -5.68
C PHE A 137 25.56 19.81 -4.41
N ILE A 138 24.48 20.35 -3.83
CA ILE A 138 23.85 19.81 -2.63
C ILE A 138 22.48 19.27 -3.00
N LEU A 139 22.23 18.00 -2.69
CA LEU A 139 20.93 17.37 -2.78
C LEU A 139 20.50 16.92 -1.39
N ASP A 140 19.46 17.53 -0.87
CA ASP A 140 18.96 17.31 0.49
C ASP A 140 17.54 16.74 0.41
N ASP A 141 17.39 15.50 0.84
CA ASP A 141 16.14 14.76 0.77
C ASP A 141 15.74 14.22 2.14
N PRO A 142 14.73 14.84 2.78
CA PRO A 142 14.18 14.37 4.04
C PRO A 142 13.62 12.95 3.99
N SER A 143 13.20 12.44 2.82
CA SER A 143 12.66 11.09 2.69
C SER A 143 13.72 9.98 2.67
N GLY A 144 14.99 10.35 2.43
CA GLY A 144 16.08 9.40 2.29
C GLY A 144 16.12 8.62 0.97
N ASN A 145 15.26 8.95 0.00
CA ASN A 145 15.09 8.16 -1.24
C ASN A 145 15.82 8.75 -2.46
N SER A 146 16.42 9.93 -2.35
CA SER A 146 17.27 10.50 -3.39
C SER A 146 18.65 9.85 -3.41
N PHE A 147 19.36 10.00 -4.52
CA PHE A 147 20.67 9.38 -4.70
C PHE A 147 21.52 10.16 -5.70
N VAL A 148 22.82 10.12 -5.47
CA VAL A 148 23.85 10.60 -6.39
C VAL A 148 24.85 9.48 -6.61
N GLU A 149 25.11 9.15 -7.87
CA GLU A 149 26.01 8.08 -8.26
C GLU A 149 27.44 8.31 -7.76
N ASN A 150 28.04 7.24 -7.24
CA ASN A 150 29.47 7.11 -7.05
C ASN A 150 30.08 6.33 -8.24
N PRO A 151 30.73 7.01 -9.19
CA PRO A 151 31.30 6.37 -10.37
C PRO A 151 32.50 5.45 -10.05
N ARG A 152 33.03 5.50 -8.83
CA ARG A 152 34.14 4.67 -8.35
C ARG A 152 33.67 3.50 -7.48
N ALA A 153 32.37 3.30 -7.30
CA ALA A 153 31.84 2.22 -6.48
C ALA A 153 32.43 0.85 -6.90
N PRO A 154 32.86 0.00 -5.96
CA PRO A 154 32.68 0.08 -4.50
C PRO A 154 33.76 0.90 -3.76
N GLN A 155 34.70 1.53 -4.47
CA GLN A 155 35.71 2.39 -3.84
C GLN A 155 35.07 3.68 -3.32
N LYS A 156 35.69 4.25 -2.28
CA LYS A 156 35.23 5.50 -1.69
C LYS A 156 35.38 6.64 -2.71
N ASP A 157 34.35 7.47 -2.78
CA ASP A 157 34.38 8.74 -3.50
C ASP A 157 34.76 9.86 -2.53
N ASP A 158 35.89 10.51 -2.77
CA ASP A 158 36.35 11.63 -1.94
C ASP A 158 35.65 12.94 -2.30
N ALA A 159 35.03 13.05 -3.49
CA ALA A 159 34.32 14.24 -3.92
C ALA A 159 32.87 14.29 -3.41
N LEU A 160 32.28 13.12 -3.09
CA LEU A 160 30.90 12.98 -2.63
C LEU A 160 30.83 12.70 -1.13
N VAL A 161 30.32 13.65 -0.38
CA VAL A 161 30.04 13.49 1.06
C VAL A 161 28.56 13.16 1.23
N VAL A 162 28.26 12.01 1.84
CA VAL A 162 26.90 11.59 2.17
C VAL A 162 26.72 11.71 3.67
N THR A 163 25.74 12.51 4.09
CA THR A 163 25.38 12.70 5.50
C THR A 163 23.94 12.26 5.72
N HIS A 164 23.71 11.48 6.76
CA HIS A 164 22.37 11.10 7.19
C HIS A 164 21.98 11.91 8.42
N TYR A 165 20.72 12.30 8.51
CA TYR A 165 20.23 13.12 9.62
C TYR A 165 18.84 12.67 10.09
N ARG A 166 18.56 12.93 11.37
CA ARG A 166 17.22 12.75 11.93
C ARG A 166 16.34 13.91 11.49
N ARG A 167 15.19 13.59 10.89
CA ARG A 167 14.22 14.55 10.38
C ARG A 167 13.74 15.48 11.50
N THR A 168 13.56 16.75 11.17
CA THR A 168 12.89 17.70 12.06
C THR A 168 11.37 17.44 12.05
N PRO A 169 10.63 17.89 13.08
CA PRO A 169 9.16 17.76 13.09
C PRO A 169 8.50 18.38 11.84
N GLN A 170 9.02 19.50 11.34
CA GLN A 170 8.53 20.14 10.12
C GLN A 170 8.76 19.27 8.88
N GLN A 171 9.91 18.61 8.80
CA GLN A 171 10.21 17.67 7.71
C GLN A 171 9.36 16.40 7.79
N ALA A 172 9.08 15.90 8.99
CA ALA A 172 8.20 14.76 9.19
C ALA A 172 6.75 15.09 8.77
N ALA A 173 6.23 16.25 9.21
CA ALA A 173 4.91 16.73 8.79
C ALA A 173 4.80 16.91 7.27
N MET A 174 5.84 17.48 6.65
CA MET A 174 5.93 17.67 5.20
C MET A 174 5.88 16.34 4.42
N LEU A 175 6.33 15.25 5.03
CA LEU A 175 6.29 13.90 4.45
C LEU A 175 5.04 13.11 4.86
N GLY A 176 4.11 13.72 5.62
CA GLY A 176 2.88 13.06 6.07
C GLY A 176 3.08 12.03 7.19
N LEU A 177 4.14 12.18 8.00
CA LEU A 177 4.50 11.25 9.07
C LEU A 177 4.01 11.70 10.46
N GLU A 178 2.98 12.55 10.51
CA GLU A 178 2.42 13.01 11.78
C GLU A 178 1.81 11.83 12.54
N GLY A 179 2.43 11.43 13.66
CA GLY A 179 1.95 10.36 14.54
C GLY A 179 2.94 9.21 14.78
N GLU A 180 4.01 9.11 13.99
CA GLU A 180 5.07 8.13 14.25
C GLU A 180 6.13 8.74 15.19
N GLU A 181 5.93 8.62 16.50
CA GLU A 181 7.05 8.71 17.41
C GLU A 181 8.07 7.63 17.02
N PRO A 182 9.36 7.96 16.86
CA PRO A 182 10.36 6.95 16.59
C PRO A 182 10.53 6.12 17.86
N GLU A 183 9.83 5.00 17.92
CA GLU A 183 10.21 3.92 18.81
C GLU A 183 11.59 3.44 18.36
N ASP A 184 12.63 3.78 19.14
CA ASP A 184 13.91 3.05 19.12
C ASP A 184 13.62 1.61 19.57
N LYS A 185 13.03 0.79 18.70
CA LYS A 185 12.93 -0.65 18.90
C LYS A 185 14.16 -1.29 18.24
N PRO A 186 14.93 -2.11 18.98
CA PRO A 186 16.00 -2.88 18.37
C PRO A 186 15.39 -3.75 17.27
N ALA A 187 16.10 -3.88 16.14
CA ALA A 187 15.69 -4.70 14.99
C ALA A 187 15.19 -6.07 15.45
N ASP A 188 13.88 -6.22 15.50
CA ASP A 188 13.21 -7.43 15.95
C ASP A 188 13.10 -8.33 14.72
N SER A 189 13.66 -9.53 14.79
CA SER A 189 13.66 -10.53 13.70
C SER A 189 12.25 -10.90 13.20
N ALA A 190 11.20 -10.45 13.88
CA ALA A 190 9.81 -10.57 13.47
C ALA A 190 9.40 -9.57 12.36
N GLU A 191 10.04 -8.40 12.23
CA GLU A 191 9.70 -7.43 11.18
C GLU A 191 10.18 -7.86 9.79
N ASP A 192 11.30 -8.59 9.70
CA ASP A 192 11.77 -9.17 8.45
C ASP A 192 10.78 -10.23 7.92
N LEU A 193 10.20 -11.05 8.80
CA LEU A 193 9.15 -12.03 8.44
C LEU A 193 7.83 -11.38 7.98
N ARG A 194 7.55 -10.13 8.40
CA ARG A 194 6.33 -9.40 8.01
C ARG A 194 6.38 -8.88 6.56
N ASN A 195 7.59 -8.63 6.04
CA ASN A 195 7.77 -8.09 4.69
C ASN A 195 8.11 -9.16 3.64
N GLU A 196 8.55 -10.34 4.07
CA GLU A 196 8.85 -11.46 3.18
C GLU A 196 7.61 -12.32 2.89
N VAL A 197 7.46 -12.71 1.62
CA VAL A 197 6.49 -13.75 1.24
C VAL A 197 7.15 -15.10 1.47
N LEU A 198 6.66 -15.83 2.46
CA LEU A 198 7.12 -17.19 2.76
C LEU A 198 6.46 -18.16 1.78
N GLN A 199 7.25 -18.85 0.96
CA GLN A 199 6.75 -19.87 0.05
C GLN A 199 7.07 -21.26 0.60
N PHE A 200 6.05 -22.12 0.69
CA PHE A 200 6.23 -23.53 1.02
C PHE A 200 5.41 -24.42 0.09
N ASN A 201 5.83 -25.68 -0.03
CA ASN A 201 5.13 -26.66 -0.83
C ASN A 201 4.07 -27.36 0.01
N THR A 202 2.86 -27.46 -0.52
CA THR A 202 1.74 -28.23 0.05
C THR A 202 1.05 -29.01 -1.06
N ASN A 203 0.03 -29.79 -0.73
CA ASN A 203 -0.80 -30.45 -1.72
C ASN A 203 -1.99 -29.55 -2.09
N CYS A 204 -2.36 -29.54 -3.37
CA CYS A 204 -3.55 -28.87 -3.84
C CYS A 204 -4.81 -29.47 -3.19
N PRO A 205 -5.71 -28.68 -2.59
CA PRO A 205 -6.91 -29.20 -1.93
C PRO A 205 -7.89 -29.87 -2.90
N GLU A 206 -7.82 -29.54 -4.19
CA GLU A 206 -8.74 -30.06 -5.21
C GLU A 206 -8.22 -31.35 -5.89
N CYS A 207 -6.95 -31.37 -6.30
CA CYS A 207 -6.39 -32.50 -7.09
C CYS A 207 -5.30 -33.28 -6.36
N ASN A 208 -4.92 -32.86 -5.15
CA ASN A 208 -3.86 -33.43 -4.33
C ASN A 208 -2.47 -33.47 -4.98
N ALA A 209 -2.28 -32.76 -6.11
CA ALA A 209 -0.98 -32.60 -6.74
C ALA A 209 -0.10 -31.64 -5.90
N PRO A 210 1.24 -31.78 -5.96
CA PRO A 210 2.14 -30.83 -5.32
C PRO A 210 1.89 -29.41 -5.86
N ALA A 211 1.63 -28.47 -4.98
CA ALA A 211 1.39 -27.06 -5.28
C ALA A 211 2.24 -26.18 -4.35
N SER A 212 2.52 -24.95 -4.80
CA SER A 212 3.19 -23.97 -3.93
C SER A 212 2.16 -23.02 -3.32
N THR A 213 2.31 -22.77 -2.03
CA THR A 213 1.51 -21.81 -1.27
C THR A 213 2.40 -20.67 -0.83
N ASN A 214 2.00 -19.46 -1.20
CA ASN A 214 2.61 -18.22 -0.76
C ASN A 214 1.88 -17.73 0.48
N MET A 215 2.62 -17.53 1.55
CA MET A 215 2.13 -17.02 2.83
C MET A 215 2.70 -15.62 3.06
N LYS A 216 1.82 -14.69 3.42
CA LYS A 216 2.20 -13.33 3.82
C LYS A 216 1.48 -12.96 5.11
N LEU A 217 2.24 -12.55 6.12
CA LEU A 217 1.68 -11.88 7.29
C LEU A 217 1.33 -10.44 6.90
N VAL A 218 0.08 -10.05 7.12
CA VAL A 218 -0.43 -8.70 6.83
C VAL A 218 -1.04 -8.14 8.10
N GLN A 219 -0.54 -6.98 8.53
CA GLN A 219 -1.23 -6.15 9.53
C GLN A 219 -2.22 -5.26 8.80
N ILE A 220 -3.50 -5.46 9.07
CA ILE A 220 -4.54 -4.55 8.59
C ILE A 220 -4.59 -3.36 9.58
N PRO A 221 -4.42 -2.09 9.12
CA PRO A 221 -4.51 -0.93 10.02
C PRO A 221 -5.80 -0.95 10.82
N HIS A 222 -5.71 -0.67 12.12
CA HIS A 222 -6.85 -0.73 13.06
C HIS A 222 -7.50 -2.12 13.21
N PHE A 223 -6.85 -3.18 12.73
CA PHE A 223 -7.22 -4.57 12.94
C PHE A 223 -5.99 -5.43 13.27
N LYS A 224 -6.21 -6.71 13.59
CA LYS A 224 -5.14 -7.63 13.99
C LYS A 224 -4.33 -8.17 12.82
N GLU A 225 -3.28 -8.90 13.17
CA GLU A 225 -2.45 -9.64 12.23
C GLU A 225 -3.23 -10.79 11.58
N VAL A 226 -3.22 -10.81 10.24
CA VAL A 226 -3.80 -11.87 9.42
C VAL A 226 -2.74 -12.51 8.54
N ILE A 227 -2.93 -13.78 8.22
CA ILE A 227 -2.06 -14.57 7.37
C ILE A 227 -2.81 -14.83 6.06
N ILE A 228 -2.30 -14.28 4.96
CA ILE A 228 -2.83 -14.55 3.63
C ILE A 228 -2.06 -15.72 3.03
N MET A 229 -2.76 -16.77 2.67
CA MET A 229 -2.25 -17.99 2.05
C MET A 229 -2.82 -18.14 0.64
N ALA A 230 -1.97 -17.92 -0.36
CA ALA A 230 -2.33 -18.03 -1.76
C ALA A 230 -1.74 -19.31 -2.37
N THR A 231 -2.58 -20.29 -2.69
CA THR A 231 -2.16 -21.53 -3.34
C THR A 231 -2.50 -21.47 -4.83
N ASN A 232 -1.51 -21.73 -5.68
CA ASN A 232 -1.68 -21.80 -7.13
C ASN A 232 -1.20 -23.16 -7.62
N CYS A 233 -2.11 -23.96 -8.18
CA CYS A 233 -1.81 -25.30 -8.65
C CYS A 233 -1.59 -25.31 -10.16
N ASP A 234 -0.36 -25.60 -10.60
CA ASP A 234 -0.03 -25.69 -12.02
C ASP A 234 -0.65 -26.91 -12.73
N SER A 235 -1.08 -27.92 -11.98
CA SER A 235 -1.62 -29.18 -12.53
C SER A 235 -3.11 -29.08 -12.91
N CYS A 236 -3.94 -28.44 -12.08
CA CYS A 236 -5.37 -28.29 -12.34
C CYS A 236 -5.83 -26.84 -12.55
N GLY A 237 -4.94 -25.85 -12.35
CA GLY A 237 -5.28 -24.43 -12.43
C GLY A 237 -6.03 -23.88 -11.21
N HIS A 238 -6.19 -24.68 -10.15
CA HIS A 238 -6.85 -24.25 -8.92
C HIS A 238 -6.09 -23.07 -8.28
N ARG A 239 -6.84 -22.01 -7.95
CA ARG A 239 -6.33 -20.82 -7.26
C ARG A 239 -7.20 -20.56 -6.05
N THR A 240 -6.57 -20.48 -4.88
CA THR A 240 -7.24 -20.10 -3.64
C THR A 240 -6.44 -19.03 -2.93
N ASN A 241 -7.15 -18.06 -2.34
CA ASN A 241 -6.60 -17.04 -1.46
C ASN A 241 -7.34 -17.17 -0.12
N GLU A 242 -6.78 -17.99 0.77
CA GLU A 242 -7.27 -18.17 2.12
C GLU A 242 -6.67 -17.10 3.03
N VAL A 243 -7.48 -16.51 3.87
CA VAL A 243 -7.03 -15.58 4.90
C VAL A 243 -7.37 -16.18 6.24
N LYS A 244 -6.33 -16.44 7.03
CA LYS A 244 -6.43 -16.96 8.39
C LYS A 244 -6.08 -15.86 9.36
N SER A 245 -6.84 -15.73 10.44
CA SER A 245 -6.41 -14.87 11.54
C SER A 245 -5.15 -15.49 12.14
N GLY A 246 -4.04 -14.75 12.21
CA GLY A 246 -2.79 -15.26 12.76
C GLY A 246 -2.80 -15.40 14.28
N GLY A 247 -3.81 -14.81 14.93
CA GLY A 247 -4.01 -14.82 16.38
C GLY A 247 -4.88 -15.96 16.89
N ALA A 248 -4.85 -16.14 18.22
CA ALA A 248 -5.79 -17.01 18.93
C ALA A 248 -7.23 -16.49 18.79
N ILE A 249 -8.20 -17.36 19.10
CA ILE A 249 -9.61 -16.96 19.20
C ILE A 249 -9.73 -15.84 20.23
N GLU A 250 -10.40 -14.74 19.88
CA GLU A 250 -10.56 -13.59 20.77
C GLU A 250 -11.31 -13.99 22.06
N PRO A 251 -11.14 -13.24 23.16
CA PRO A 251 -11.88 -13.49 24.40
C PRO A 251 -13.39 -13.24 24.24
N GLN A 252 -13.79 -12.40 23.30
CA GLN A 252 -15.18 -12.00 23.04
C GLN A 252 -15.54 -12.22 21.57
N GLY A 253 -16.82 -12.50 21.32
CA GLY A 253 -17.39 -12.44 19.97
C GLY A 253 -17.60 -10.99 19.55
N THR A 254 -17.65 -10.77 18.23
CA THR A 254 -17.84 -9.44 17.66
C THR A 254 -19.03 -9.47 16.69
N ARG A 255 -19.98 -8.57 16.91
CA ARG A 255 -21.07 -8.28 15.99
C ARG A 255 -20.85 -6.90 15.38
N ILE A 256 -20.74 -6.83 14.06
CA ILE A 256 -20.55 -5.60 13.30
C ILE A 256 -21.81 -5.35 12.49
N THR A 257 -22.40 -4.16 12.64
CA THR A 257 -23.59 -3.75 11.90
C THR A 257 -23.26 -2.48 11.12
N LEU A 258 -23.33 -2.56 9.79
CA LEU A 258 -23.18 -1.43 8.89
C LEU A 258 -24.53 -1.11 8.25
N ARG A 259 -24.99 0.14 8.37
CA ARG A 259 -26.07 0.64 7.53
C ARG A 259 -25.49 1.13 6.22
N ILE A 260 -25.77 0.43 5.13
CA ILE A 260 -25.32 0.82 3.79
C ILE A 260 -26.18 1.99 3.34
N THR A 261 -25.54 3.12 3.05
CA THR A 261 -26.24 4.36 2.69
C THR A 261 -25.71 5.00 1.41
N ASP A 262 -24.43 4.76 1.09
CA ASP A 262 -23.77 5.38 -0.03
C ASP A 262 -23.12 4.32 -0.94
N PRO A 263 -23.09 4.52 -2.27
CA PRO A 263 -22.37 3.64 -3.18
C PRO A 263 -20.89 3.44 -2.83
N SER A 264 -20.26 4.40 -2.13
CA SER A 264 -18.88 4.28 -1.63
C SER A 264 -18.72 3.20 -0.55
N ASP A 265 -19.79 2.80 0.15
CA ASP A 265 -19.74 1.69 1.12
C ASP A 265 -19.34 0.36 0.45
N MET A 266 -19.60 0.21 -0.86
CA MET A 266 -19.22 -0.96 -1.65
C MET A 266 -17.70 -1.17 -1.71
N THR A 267 -16.91 -0.11 -1.54
CA THR A 267 -15.44 -0.20 -1.58
C THR A 267 -14.81 -0.54 -0.24
N ARG A 268 -15.59 -0.66 0.84
CA ARG A 268 -15.07 -1.01 2.16
C ARG A 268 -14.40 -2.38 2.15
N ASP A 269 -13.21 -2.46 2.71
CA ASP A 269 -12.50 -3.73 2.91
C ASP A 269 -13.24 -4.60 3.95
N VAL A 270 -13.36 -5.89 3.63
CA VAL A 270 -14.05 -6.89 4.44
C VAL A 270 -13.18 -8.13 4.58
N LEU A 271 -12.94 -8.54 5.82
CA LEU A 271 -12.44 -9.86 6.15
C LEU A 271 -13.56 -10.69 6.76
N LYS A 272 -14.03 -11.69 6.02
CA LYS A 272 -14.97 -12.67 6.56
C LYS A 272 -14.21 -13.90 7.02
N SER A 273 -14.21 -14.17 8.33
CA SER A 273 -13.63 -15.40 8.87
C SER A 273 -14.51 -16.63 8.55
N GLU A 274 -13.99 -17.82 8.78
CA GLU A 274 -14.78 -19.07 8.65
C GLU A 274 -15.89 -19.16 9.70
N THR A 275 -15.71 -18.54 10.87
CA THR A 275 -16.67 -18.55 11.97
C THR A 275 -17.66 -17.39 11.91
N CYS A 276 -17.58 -16.54 10.89
CA CYS A 276 -18.48 -15.41 10.72
C CYS A 276 -19.75 -15.81 9.96
N SER A 277 -20.91 -15.49 10.51
CA SER A 277 -22.16 -15.40 9.76
C SER A 277 -22.36 -14.01 9.19
N VAL A 278 -23.11 -13.91 8.09
CA VAL A 278 -23.49 -12.64 7.46
C VAL A 278 -25.00 -12.59 7.33
N GLU A 279 -25.62 -11.49 7.76
CA GLU A 279 -27.07 -11.30 7.74
C GLU A 279 -27.42 -9.98 7.03
N ILE A 280 -28.46 -10.01 6.21
CA ILE A 280 -29.11 -8.83 5.61
C ILE A 280 -30.60 -8.90 5.97
N PRO A 281 -31.03 -8.26 7.08
CA PRO A 281 -32.38 -8.41 7.62
C PRO A 281 -33.48 -8.00 6.63
N GLU A 282 -33.26 -6.94 5.85
CA GLU A 282 -34.23 -6.44 4.87
C GLU A 282 -34.49 -7.41 3.71
N LEU A 283 -33.56 -8.34 3.47
CA LEU A 283 -33.69 -9.39 2.47
C LEU A 283 -34.12 -10.74 3.07
N GLU A 284 -34.33 -10.81 4.40
CA GLU A 284 -34.53 -12.07 5.13
C GLU A 284 -33.43 -13.10 4.78
N PHE A 285 -32.18 -12.62 4.66
CA PHE A 285 -31.05 -13.43 4.20
C PHE A 285 -30.02 -13.63 5.31
N GLU A 286 -29.61 -14.87 5.48
CA GLU A 286 -28.54 -15.28 6.38
C GLU A 286 -27.59 -16.24 5.65
N LEU A 287 -26.31 -15.95 5.72
CA LEU A 287 -25.22 -16.79 5.28
C LEU A 287 -24.54 -17.40 6.51
N GLY A 288 -24.72 -18.70 6.69
CA GLY A 288 -24.16 -19.44 7.82
C GLY A 288 -22.62 -19.45 7.86
N MET A 289 -22.09 -19.82 9.02
CA MET A 289 -20.67 -20.05 9.24
C MET A 289 -20.11 -21.07 8.24
N GLY A 290 -18.84 -20.91 7.84
CA GLY A 290 -18.15 -21.75 6.87
C GLY A 290 -18.43 -21.42 5.40
N ALA A 291 -19.55 -20.76 5.08
CA ALA A 291 -19.85 -20.36 3.70
C ALA A 291 -19.11 -19.06 3.34
N LEU A 292 -18.40 -19.05 2.20
CA LEU A 292 -17.60 -17.92 1.71
C LEU A 292 -16.62 -17.34 2.76
N GLY A 293 -16.17 -18.16 3.72
CA GLY A 293 -15.27 -17.75 4.80
C GLY A 293 -13.80 -17.73 4.37
N GLY A 294 -12.95 -17.17 5.24
CA GLY A 294 -11.51 -17.10 5.05
C GLY A 294 -11.11 -16.21 3.88
N LYS A 295 -11.86 -15.14 3.61
CA LYS A 295 -11.64 -14.28 2.44
C LYS A 295 -11.48 -12.82 2.86
N PHE A 296 -10.47 -12.17 2.29
CA PHE A 296 -10.32 -10.72 2.32
C PHE A 296 -10.76 -10.15 0.96
N THR A 297 -11.74 -9.27 0.97
CA THR A 297 -12.37 -8.71 -0.24
C THR A 297 -12.97 -7.35 0.07
N THR A 298 -13.74 -6.77 -0.86
CA THR A 298 -14.55 -5.58 -0.60
C THR A 298 -16.00 -5.98 -0.31
N LEU A 299 -16.79 -5.07 0.26
CA LEU A 299 -18.22 -5.31 0.47
C LEU A 299 -18.92 -5.70 -0.85
N GLU A 300 -18.59 -5.00 -1.94
CA GLU A 300 -19.07 -5.35 -3.28
C GLU A 300 -18.70 -6.77 -3.70
N GLY A 301 -17.45 -7.16 -3.46
CA GLY A 301 -16.93 -8.49 -3.80
C GLY A 301 -17.69 -9.59 -3.07
N LEU A 302 -17.92 -9.41 -1.76
CA LEU A 302 -18.66 -10.36 -0.95
C LEU A 302 -20.13 -10.46 -1.38
N LEU A 303 -20.80 -9.34 -1.67
CA LEU A 303 -22.20 -9.35 -2.15
C LEU A 303 -22.32 -10.02 -3.53
N LYS A 304 -21.35 -9.82 -4.42
CA LYS A 304 -21.29 -10.54 -5.71
C LYS A 304 -21.09 -12.04 -5.53
N ASP A 305 -20.22 -12.45 -4.61
CA ASP A 305 -20.04 -13.88 -4.31
C ASP A 305 -21.31 -14.51 -3.73
N ILE A 306 -22.04 -13.78 -2.87
CA ILE A 306 -23.33 -14.20 -2.33
C ILE A 306 -24.33 -14.40 -3.47
N ARG A 307 -24.42 -13.44 -4.40
CA ARG A 307 -25.27 -13.57 -5.59
C ARG A 307 -24.90 -14.81 -6.40
N ASP A 308 -23.63 -14.99 -6.74
CA ASP A 308 -23.15 -16.10 -7.55
C ASP A 308 -23.40 -17.46 -6.87
N LEU A 309 -23.26 -17.54 -5.54
CA LEU A 309 -23.58 -18.73 -4.75
C LEU A 309 -25.07 -19.07 -4.84
N VAL A 310 -25.92 -18.06 -4.69
CA VAL A 310 -27.38 -18.20 -4.75
C VAL A 310 -27.86 -18.60 -6.15
N GLU A 311 -27.26 -18.04 -7.21
CA GLU A 311 -27.56 -18.38 -8.60
C GLU A 311 -27.11 -19.80 -8.99
N ARG A 312 -25.96 -20.25 -8.48
CA ARG A 312 -25.41 -21.59 -8.79
C ARG A 312 -26.05 -22.73 -7.99
N ASN A 313 -26.95 -22.43 -7.06
CA ASN A 313 -27.55 -23.46 -6.21
C ASN A 313 -28.40 -24.45 -7.04
N PRO A 314 -28.01 -25.75 -7.12
CA PRO A 314 -28.65 -26.73 -8.00
C PRO A 314 -30.10 -27.06 -7.63
N PHE A 315 -30.57 -26.65 -6.45
CA PHE A 315 -31.97 -26.78 -6.02
C PHE A 315 -32.94 -25.86 -6.78
N THR A 316 -32.44 -24.97 -7.62
CA THR A 316 -33.23 -24.06 -8.47
C THR A 316 -33.39 -24.58 -9.91
N LEU A 317 -32.55 -25.55 -10.34
CA LEU A 317 -32.50 -26.08 -11.71
C LEU A 317 -33.07 -27.51 -11.88
N GLY A 318 -33.60 -28.13 -10.83
CA GLY A 318 -34.21 -29.47 -10.88
C GLY A 318 -35.69 -29.47 -11.31
N ASP A 319 -36.13 -30.56 -11.94
CA ASP A 319 -37.53 -30.84 -12.31
C ASP A 319 -38.48 -30.97 -11.10
N SER A 320 -37.92 -31.06 -9.89
CA SER A 320 -38.63 -31.10 -8.60
C SER A 320 -38.77 -29.71 -7.95
N SER A 321 -38.44 -28.63 -8.67
CA SER A 321 -38.55 -27.26 -8.17
C SER A 321 -40.02 -26.85 -8.00
N THR A 322 -40.34 -26.33 -6.82
CA THR A 322 -41.67 -25.79 -6.52
C THR A 322 -41.82 -24.44 -7.22
N PRO A 323 -42.89 -24.19 -8.00
CA PRO A 323 -42.99 -23.04 -8.90
C PRO A 323 -42.92 -21.64 -8.24
N GLY A 324 -42.98 -21.53 -6.90
CA GLY A 324 -42.80 -20.25 -6.17
C GLY A 324 -41.40 -19.98 -5.61
N LYS A 325 -40.49 -20.96 -5.62
CA LYS A 325 -39.12 -20.76 -5.08
C LYS A 325 -38.21 -20.01 -6.03
N ALA A 326 -38.38 -20.20 -7.35
CA ALA A 326 -37.60 -19.51 -8.37
C ALA A 326 -37.93 -18.01 -8.42
N GLU A 327 -39.21 -17.63 -8.27
CA GLU A 327 -39.64 -16.23 -8.25
C GLU A 327 -39.06 -15.46 -7.05
N LYS A 328 -39.13 -16.06 -5.85
CA LYS A 328 -38.51 -15.47 -4.64
C LYS A 328 -37.01 -15.31 -4.77
N LEU A 329 -36.34 -16.27 -5.42
CA LEU A 329 -34.90 -16.19 -5.69
C LEU A 329 -34.56 -15.06 -6.66
N GLN A 330 -35.35 -14.91 -7.73
CA GLN A 330 -35.18 -13.82 -8.69
C GLN A 330 -35.44 -12.46 -8.05
N GLU A 331 -36.43 -12.36 -7.16
CA GLU A 331 -36.69 -11.16 -6.38
C GLU A 331 -35.51 -10.83 -5.46
N PHE A 332 -34.97 -11.84 -4.76
CA PHE A 332 -33.78 -11.68 -3.92
C PHE A 332 -32.56 -11.21 -4.73
N VAL A 333 -32.26 -11.85 -5.86
CA VAL A 333 -31.14 -11.45 -6.74
C VAL A 333 -31.34 -10.03 -7.27
N GLY A 334 -32.56 -9.65 -7.62
CA GLY A 334 -32.90 -8.29 -8.03
C GLY A 334 -32.63 -7.26 -6.93
N LYS A 335 -33.12 -7.52 -5.71
CA LYS A 335 -32.88 -6.63 -4.56
C LYS A 335 -31.40 -6.56 -4.17
N LEU A 336 -30.68 -7.68 -4.23
CA LEU A 336 -29.24 -7.71 -3.98
C LEU A 336 -28.47 -6.88 -5.01
N GLN A 337 -28.90 -6.91 -6.27
CA GLN A 337 -28.32 -6.07 -7.33
C GLN A 337 -28.61 -4.57 -7.10
N GLU A 338 -29.80 -4.20 -6.60
CA GLU A 338 -30.11 -2.82 -6.23
C GLU A 338 -29.22 -2.30 -5.08
N ILE A 339 -28.89 -3.16 -4.10
CA ILE A 339 -27.96 -2.83 -3.02
C ILE A 339 -26.54 -2.62 -3.58
N ILE A 340 -26.06 -3.52 -4.45
CA ILE A 340 -24.73 -3.40 -5.09
C ILE A 340 -24.63 -2.11 -5.92
N GLU A 341 -25.73 -1.67 -6.55
CA GLU A 341 -25.81 -0.42 -7.31
C GLU A 341 -25.98 0.83 -6.43
N GLY A 342 -26.09 0.67 -5.10
CA GLY A 342 -26.27 1.75 -4.14
C GLY A 342 -27.64 2.43 -4.21
N LYS A 343 -28.68 1.71 -4.66
CA LYS A 343 -30.05 2.22 -4.80
C LYS A 343 -30.95 1.90 -3.61
N ALA A 344 -30.51 1.02 -2.71
CA ALA A 344 -31.27 0.58 -1.55
C ALA A 344 -30.43 0.73 -0.28
N GLU A 345 -31.03 1.31 0.76
CA GLU A 345 -30.45 1.38 2.09
C GLU A 345 -30.83 0.12 2.87
N VAL A 346 -29.83 -0.60 3.38
CA VAL A 346 -30.01 -1.88 4.10
C VAL A 346 -28.99 -2.03 5.22
N HIS A 347 -29.26 -2.93 6.17
CA HIS A 347 -28.29 -3.31 7.17
C HIS A 347 -27.51 -4.55 6.72
N PHE A 348 -26.19 -4.45 6.82
CA PHE A 348 -25.26 -5.55 6.63
C PHE A 348 -24.63 -5.90 7.97
N ILE A 349 -24.87 -7.13 8.43
CA ILE A 349 -24.45 -7.59 9.75
C ILE A 349 -23.44 -8.72 9.57
N MET A 350 -22.31 -8.61 10.25
CA MET A 350 -21.33 -9.68 10.42
C MET A 350 -21.29 -10.09 11.88
N ASP A 351 -21.57 -11.35 12.18
CA ASP A 351 -21.47 -11.88 13.54
C ASP A 351 -20.40 -12.97 13.57
N ASP A 352 -19.33 -12.73 14.30
CA ASP A 352 -18.21 -13.64 14.44
C ASP A 352 -17.93 -13.95 15.92
N PRO A 353 -18.34 -15.14 16.41
CA PRO A 353 -18.05 -15.60 17.76
C PRO A 353 -16.55 -15.69 18.06
N ALA A 354 -15.69 -15.86 17.05
CA ALA A 354 -14.25 -15.91 17.24
C ALA A 354 -13.57 -14.53 17.22
N GLY A 355 -14.31 -13.46 16.91
CA GLY A 355 -13.80 -12.09 16.83
C GLY A 355 -12.73 -11.92 15.74
N ASN A 356 -12.75 -12.74 14.70
CA ASN A 356 -11.74 -12.86 13.65
C ASN A 356 -12.11 -12.16 12.33
N SER A 357 -13.20 -11.40 12.32
CA SER A 357 -13.72 -10.71 11.15
C SER A 357 -13.53 -9.20 11.24
N TYR A 358 -13.49 -8.55 10.07
CA TYR A 358 -13.23 -7.13 9.95
C TYR A 358 -14.11 -6.51 8.88
N LEU A 359 -14.56 -5.28 9.14
CA LEU A 359 -15.22 -4.40 8.20
C LEU A 359 -14.61 -3.01 8.35
N GLN A 360 -14.18 -2.43 7.24
CA GLN A 360 -13.47 -1.16 7.25
C GLN A 360 -14.34 0.00 7.74
N ASN A 361 -13.84 0.69 8.76
CA ASN A 361 -14.27 2.03 9.12
C ASN A 361 -13.53 3.04 8.23
N VAL A 362 -14.24 3.69 7.31
CA VAL A 362 -13.68 4.68 6.38
C VAL A 362 -13.33 6.01 7.04
N TYR A 363 -13.86 6.28 8.23
CA TYR A 363 -13.61 7.49 9.03
C TYR A 363 -12.52 7.29 10.09
N ALA A 364 -11.94 6.09 10.21
CA ALA A 364 -10.93 5.80 11.22
C ALA A 364 -9.80 6.85 11.23
N PRO A 365 -9.38 7.34 12.42
CA PRO A 365 -9.72 6.85 13.76
C PRO A 365 -11.04 7.39 14.34
N GLU A 366 -11.76 8.24 13.60
CA GLU A 366 -13.08 8.76 14.02
C GLU A 366 -14.13 7.64 13.94
N GLU A 367 -15.17 7.75 14.77
CA GLU A 367 -16.29 6.81 14.76
C GLU A 367 -17.13 7.01 13.50
N ASP A 368 -17.45 5.91 12.83
CA ASP A 368 -18.38 5.93 11.70
C ASP A 368 -19.82 5.92 12.23
N PRO A 369 -20.64 6.93 11.87
CA PRO A 369 -22.01 7.04 12.37
C PRO A 369 -22.91 5.89 11.95
N GLU A 370 -22.57 5.17 10.86
CA GLU A 370 -23.38 4.10 10.28
C GLU A 370 -22.82 2.70 10.57
N LEU A 371 -21.67 2.60 11.26
CA LEU A 371 -21.03 1.34 11.62
C LEU A 371 -21.00 1.18 13.14
N THR A 372 -21.72 0.18 13.65
CA THR A 372 -21.70 -0.20 15.07
C THR A 372 -20.93 -1.50 15.26
N VAL A 373 -20.03 -1.53 16.24
CA VAL A 373 -19.27 -2.73 16.61
C VAL A 373 -19.59 -3.08 18.06
N GLU A 374 -20.29 -4.19 18.26
CA GLU A 374 -20.65 -4.73 19.55
C GLU A 374 -19.76 -5.92 19.90
N ARG A 375 -19.25 -5.96 21.13
CA ARG A 375 -18.52 -7.11 21.66
C ARG A 375 -19.40 -7.83 22.68
N TYR A 376 -19.48 -9.15 22.58
CA TYR A 376 -20.33 -9.96 23.45
C TYR A 376 -19.58 -11.15 24.04
N GLU A 377 -20.04 -11.61 25.20
CA GLU A 377 -19.57 -12.84 25.82
C GLU A 377 -20.23 -14.03 25.11
N ARG A 378 -19.40 -14.95 24.61
CA ARG A 378 -19.88 -16.13 23.88
C ARG A 378 -20.77 -16.99 24.75
N THR A 379 -21.80 -17.54 24.13
CA THR A 379 -22.64 -18.57 24.75
C THR A 379 -21.89 -19.91 24.87
N PHE A 380 -22.41 -20.81 25.70
CA PHE A 380 -21.83 -22.15 25.87
C PHE A 380 -21.78 -22.94 24.55
N GLU A 381 -22.83 -22.83 23.72
CA GLU A 381 -22.90 -23.48 22.40
C GLU A 381 -21.86 -22.92 21.44
N GLN A 382 -21.68 -21.58 21.40
CA GLN A 382 -20.62 -20.96 20.59
C GLN A 382 -19.22 -21.39 21.05
N ASN A 383 -18.99 -21.58 22.35
CA ASN A 383 -17.72 -22.11 22.83
C ASN A 383 -17.53 -23.59 22.47
N GLU A 384 -18.61 -24.38 22.39
CA GLU A 384 -18.56 -25.77 21.96
C GLU A 384 -18.21 -25.88 20.47
N ASP A 385 -18.86 -25.07 19.63
CA ASP A 385 -18.60 -25.00 18.18
C ASP A 385 -17.16 -24.56 17.88
N LEU A 386 -16.57 -23.73 18.75
CA LEU A 386 -15.17 -23.30 18.67
C LEU A 386 -14.19 -24.29 19.34
N GLY A 387 -14.68 -25.37 19.96
CA GLY A 387 -13.87 -26.35 20.68
C GLY A 387 -13.17 -25.81 21.93
N LEU A 388 -13.68 -24.73 22.51
CA LEU A 388 -13.09 -24.04 23.67
C LEU A 388 -13.49 -24.67 25.01
N ASN A 389 -14.65 -25.32 25.09
CA ASN A 389 -15.13 -25.93 26.33
C ASN A 389 -14.23 -27.08 26.81
N ASP A 390 -13.64 -27.84 25.87
CA ASP A 390 -12.74 -28.97 26.16
C ASP A 390 -11.26 -28.55 26.23
N MET A 391 -10.95 -27.27 25.98
CA MET A 391 -9.59 -26.78 25.92
C MET A 391 -9.03 -26.56 27.33
N LYS A 392 -8.16 -27.46 27.79
CA LYS A 392 -7.36 -27.23 29.01
C LYS A 392 -6.29 -26.18 28.71
N THR A 393 -6.37 -25.02 29.33
CA THR A 393 -5.35 -23.95 29.20
C THR A 393 -4.37 -23.92 30.38
N GLU A 394 -4.63 -24.70 31.45
CA GLU A 394 -3.84 -24.74 32.69
C GLU A 394 -3.59 -26.18 33.16
N GLY A 395 -2.54 -26.40 33.97
CA GLY A 395 -2.26 -27.69 34.61
C GLY A 395 -1.42 -28.68 33.78
N TYR A 396 -0.62 -28.20 32.83
CA TYR A 396 0.37 -29.00 32.09
C TYR A 396 1.70 -29.20 32.83
N GLU A 397 1.82 -28.74 34.07
CA GLU A 397 3.01 -29.02 34.88
C GLU A 397 3.04 -30.52 35.21
N PRO A 398 4.17 -31.22 34.97
CA PRO A 398 4.29 -32.61 35.38
C PRO A 398 4.17 -32.69 36.90
N GLU A 399 3.14 -33.37 37.40
CA GLU A 399 3.03 -33.75 38.81
C GLU A 399 4.25 -34.61 39.19
N GLY A 400 5.32 -33.99 39.68
CA GLY A 400 6.48 -34.73 40.16
C GLY A 400 7.84 -34.07 40.04
N SER A 401 8.00 -32.84 40.51
CA SER A 401 9.32 -32.37 40.98
C SER A 401 9.20 -31.98 42.46
N PRO A 402 9.35 -32.93 43.40
CA PRO A 402 9.39 -32.58 44.81
C PRO A 402 10.66 -31.76 45.03
N GLY A 403 10.45 -30.52 45.50
CA GLY A 403 11.53 -29.59 45.78
C GLY A 403 12.59 -30.22 46.69
N ARG A 404 13.84 -30.05 46.28
CA ARG A 404 14.98 -29.87 47.17
C ARG A 404 16.14 -29.22 46.45
#